data_AF-W2M9D4-F1
#
_entry.id   AF-W2M9D4-F1
#
_cell.length_a   1.000
_cell.length_b   1.000
_cell.length_c   1.000
_cell.angle_alpha   90.00
_cell.angle_beta   90.00
_cell.angle_gamma   90.00
#
_symmetry.space_group_name_H-M   'P 1'
#
loop_
_entity.id
_entity.type
_entity.pdbx_description
1 polymer ?
#
loop_
_entity_poly.entity_id
_entity_poly.type
_entity_poly.pdbx_seq_one_letter_code
_entity_poly.pdbx_strand_id
1 'polypeptide(L)' 'MKTSGMTPATRLFTEWHKSGKTPKEFSAAIAAIKNEDKRKRFGAFDFLFKSFVQKEKKKAAVERWQKLMQLYRAARTAS' A
#
# COMPACT_ATOMS: atom_id res chain seq x y z
N MET A 1 6.42 1.64 -22.21
CA MET A 1 6.44 2.26 -20.86
C MET A 1 7.66 1.76 -20.10
N LYS A 2 8.67 2.60 -19.88
CA LYS A 2 9.83 2.26 -19.04
C LYS A 2 9.35 2.27 -17.57
N THR A 3 9.26 1.09 -16.95
CA THR A 3 9.07 0.95 -15.49
C THR A 3 10.38 1.30 -14.77
N SER A 4 10.87 2.52 -14.96
CA SER A 4 12.08 3.00 -14.28
C SER A 4 11.69 3.41 -12.86
N GLY A 5 12.02 2.57 -11.88
CA GLY A 5 12.06 2.94 -10.47
C GLY A 5 11.25 2.07 -9.49
N MET A 6 10.45 1.11 -9.97
CA MET A 6 9.65 0.27 -9.07
C MET A 6 10.32 -1.09 -8.86
N THR A 7 10.74 -1.38 -7.62
CA THR A 7 11.34 -2.68 -7.29
C THR A 7 10.32 -3.80 -7.53
N PRO A 8 10.75 -5.03 -7.89
CA PRO A 8 9.84 -6.15 -8.14
C PRO A 8 8.86 -6.41 -6.99
N ALA A 9 9.31 -6.25 -5.74
CA ALA A 9 8.48 -6.36 -4.55
C ALA A 9 7.38 -5.29 -4.49
N THR A 10 7.73 -4.03 -4.82
CA THR A 10 6.77 -2.93 -4.83
C THR A 10 5.67 -3.16 -5.87
N ARG A 11 6.02 -3.67 -7.06
CA ARG A 11 5.05 -4.04 -8.09
C ARG A 11 4.08 -5.12 -7.59
N LEU A 12 4.59 -6.21 -7.03
CA LEU A 12 3.76 -7.29 -6.49
C LEU A 12 2.83 -6.81 -5.38
N PHE A 13 3.33 -6.01 -4.43
CA PHE A 13 2.51 -5.43 -3.38
C PHE A 13 1.44 -4.48 -3.92
N THR A 14 1.75 -3.74 -4.99
CA THR A 14 0.79 -2.87 -5.66
C THR A 14 -0.32 -3.67 -6.30
N GLU A 15 0.01 -4.75 -7.02
CA GLU A 15 -0.96 -5.66 -7.64
C GLU A 15 -1.86 -6.32 -6.57
N TRP A 16 -1.28 -6.80 -5.47
CA TRP A 16 -2.04 -7.38 -4.36
C TRP A 16 -2.98 -6.36 -3.71
N HIS A 17 -2.49 -5.16 -3.39
CA HIS A 17 -3.32 -4.11 -2.81
C HIS A 17 -4.45 -3.68 -3.74
N LYS A 18 -4.20 -3.57 -5.05
CA LYS A 18 -5.23 -3.27 -6.06
C LYS A 18 -6.27 -4.39 -6.21
N SER A 19 -5.86 -5.65 -6.04
CA SER A 19 -6.78 -6.80 -6.06
C SER A 19 -7.65 -6.93 -4.81
N GLY A 20 -7.53 -6.01 -3.85
CA GLY A 20 -8.32 -6.00 -2.61
C GLY A 20 -7.75 -6.87 -1.48
N LYS A 21 -6.60 -7.53 -1.69
CA LYS A 21 -5.95 -8.32 -0.64
C LYS A 21 -5.46 -7.41 0.47
N THR A 22 -5.97 -7.65 1.69
CA THR A 22 -5.57 -6.86 2.85
C THR A 22 -4.32 -7.45 3.53
N PRO A 23 -3.52 -6.62 4.21
CA PRO A 23 -2.44 -7.13 5.04
C PRO A 23 -2.91 -8.14 6.10
N LYS A 24 -4.16 -8.03 6.56
CA LYS A 24 -4.76 -8.94 7.54
C LYS A 24 -4.94 -10.35 6.97
N GLU A 25 -5.49 -10.47 5.77
CA GLU A 25 -5.64 -11.75 5.08
C GLU A 25 -4.28 -12.37 4.75
N PHE A 26 -3.29 -11.55 4.38
CA PHE A 26 -1.94 -12.01 4.14
C PHE A 26 -1.27 -12.56 5.41
N SER A 27 -1.36 -11.85 6.54
CA SER A 27 -0.88 -12.35 7.83
C SER A 27 -1.56 -13.66 8.23
N ALA A 28 -2.88 -13.78 8.01
CA ALA A 28 -3.63 -15.00 8.33
C ALA A 28 -3.17 -16.20 7.49
N ALA A 29 -2.94 -15.99 6.19
CA ALA A 29 -2.41 -17.03 5.29
C ALA A 29 -1.01 -17.51 5.73
N ILE A 30 -0.15 -16.60 6.21
CA ILE A 30 1.18 -16.94 6.73
C ILE A 30 1.07 -17.76 8.02
N ALA A 31 0.17 -17.38 8.92
CA ALA A 31 -0.06 -18.10 10.18
C ALA A 31 -0.52 -19.55 9.94
N ALA A 32 -1.23 -19.81 8.85
CA ALA A 32 -1.68 -21.15 8.46
C ALA A 32 -0.55 -22.05 7.88
N ILE A 33 0.65 -21.51 7.61
CA ILE A 33 1.77 -22.30 7.08
C ILE A 33 2.37 -23.16 8.20
N LYS A 34 2.25 -24.49 8.05
CA LYS A 34 2.82 -25.47 9.00
C LYS A 34 4.34 -25.57 8.99
N ASN A 35 4.97 -25.32 7.83
CA ASN A 35 6.44 -25.35 7.71
C ASN A 35 7.05 -24.06 8.27
N GLU A 36 7.84 -24.17 9.32
CA GLU A 36 8.37 -23.03 10.06
C GLU A 36 9.32 -22.15 9.23
N ASP A 37 10.20 -22.74 8.42
CA ASP A 37 11.11 -22.00 7.55
C ASP A 37 10.35 -21.16 6.51
N LYS A 38 9.33 -21.76 5.89
CA LYS A 38 8.46 -21.03 4.96
C LYS A 38 7.72 -19.91 5.69
N ARG A 39 7.17 -20.18 6.88
CA ARG A 39 6.48 -19.18 7.69
C ARG A 39 7.38 -17.99 8.03
N LYS A 40 8.63 -18.23 8.44
CA LYS A 40 9.62 -17.18 8.72
C LYS A 40 9.95 -16.34 7.49
N ARG A 41 10.18 -16.98 6.33
CA ARG A 41 10.44 -16.28 5.07
C ARG A 41 9.28 -15.35 4.70
N PHE A 42 8.04 -15.82 4.77
CA PHE A 42 6.89 -14.97 4.46
C PHE A 42 6.59 -13.92 5.53
N GLY A 43 6.98 -14.15 6.79
CA GLY A 43 6.87 -13.15 7.86
C GLY A 43 7.63 -11.86 7.55
N ALA A 44 8.80 -11.94 6.90
CA ALA A 44 9.52 -10.74 6.44
C ALA A 44 8.75 -9.96 5.37
N PHE A 45 8.06 -10.67 4.46
CA PHE A 45 7.20 -10.05 3.44
C PHE A 45 5.94 -9.42 4.04
N ASP A 46 5.39 -9.97 5.13
CA ASP A 46 4.23 -9.41 5.83
C ASP A 46 4.52 -8.00 6.37
N PHE A 47 5.67 -7.82 7.01
CA PHE A 47 6.10 -6.51 7.50
C PHE A 47 6.25 -5.47 6.38
N LEU A 48 6.87 -5.87 5.27
CA LEU A 48 7.05 -5.00 4.10
C LEU A 48 5.71 -4.64 3.45
N PHE A 49 4.79 -5.60 3.33
CA PHE A 49 3.46 -5.37 2.75
C PHE A 49 2.61 -4.42 3.62
N LYS A 50 2.63 -4.60 4.95
CA LYS A 50 1.99 -3.67 5.90
C LYS A 50 2.52 -2.25 5.75
N SER A 51 3.84 -2.11 5.69
CA SER A 51 4.49 -0.80 5.51
C SER A 51 4.13 -0.16 4.16
N PHE A 52 4.05 -0.95 3.09
CA PHE A 52 3.61 -0.50 1.77
C PHE A 52 2.17 0.05 1.81
N VAL A 53 1.22 -0.73 2.33
CA VAL A 53 -0.19 -0.31 2.43
C VAL A 53 -0.36 0.94 3.30
N GLN A 54 0.41 1.07 4.38
CA GLN A 54 0.38 2.27 5.21
C GLN A 54 0.88 3.51 4.45
N LYS A 55 1.95 3.38 3.66
CA LYS A 55 2.46 4.47 2.80
C LYS A 55 1.44 4.87 1.74
N GLU A 56 0.81 3.89 1.07
CA GLU A 56 -0.23 4.16 0.07
C GLU A 56 -1.44 4.89 0.67
N LYS A 57 -1.90 4.47 1.85
CA LYS A 57 -2.99 5.16 2.58
C LYS A 57 -2.62 6.60 2.94
N LYS A 58 -1.40 6.84 3.41
CA LYS A 58 -0.91 8.19 3.71
C LYS A 58 -0.87 9.06 2.45
N LYS A 59 -0.38 8.52 1.34
CA LYS A 59 -0.33 9.22 0.05
C LYS A 59 -1.73 9.62 -0.42
N ALA A 60 -2.68 8.68 -0.40
CA ALA A 60 -4.07 8.95 -0.78
C ALA A 60 -4.73 10.02 0.13
N ALA A 61 -4.43 10.02 1.44
CA ALA A 61 -4.91 11.03 2.37
C ALA A 61 -4.34 12.42 2.05
N VAL A 62 -3.04 12.52 1.74
CA VAL A 62 -2.39 13.77 1.35
C VAL A 62 -2.96 14.31 0.04
N GLU A 63 -3.14 13.47 -0.98
CA GLU A 63 -3.75 13.88 -2.25
C GLU A 63 -5.17 14.40 -2.06
N ARG A 64 -5.98 13.73 -1.23
CA ARG A 64 -7.33 14.19 -0.89
C ARG A 64 -7.30 15.55 -0.20
N TRP A 65 -6.37 15.75 0.73
CA TRP A 65 -6.22 17.01 1.45
C TRP A 65 -5.76 18.15 0.53
N GLN A 66 -4.80 17.90 -0.36
CA GLN A 66 -4.39 18.87 -1.38
C GLN A 66 -5.54 19.25 -2.31
N LYS A 67 -6.34 18.29 -2.77
CA LYS A 67 -7.51 18.56 -3.61
C LYS A 67 -8.54 19.42 -2.88
N LEU A 68 -8.80 19.14 -1.61
CA LEU A 68 -9.67 19.97 -0.76
C LEU A 68 -9.12 21.40 -0.61
N MET A 69 -7.83 21.56 -0.40
CA MET A 69 -7.21 22.88 -0.28
C MET A 69 -7.23 23.66 -1.59
N GLN A 70 -7.09 23.00 -2.74
CA GLN A 70 -7.25 23.65 -4.05
C GLN A 70 -8.69 24.14 -4.26
N LEU A 71 -9.69 23.32 -3.92
CA LEU A 71 -11.10 23.71 -3.99
C LEU A 71 -11.40 24.90 -3.07
N TYR A 72 -10.90 24.87 -1.83
CA TYR A 72 -11.04 25.97 -0.89
C TYR A 72 -10.41 27.28 -1.40
N ARG A 73 -9.20 27.21 -1.98
CA ARG A 73 -8.53 28.36 -2.59
C ARG A 73 -9.33 28.92 -3.76
N ALA A 74 -9.81 28.06 -4.66
CA ALA A 74 -10.61 28.47 -5.82
C ALA A 74 -11.93 29.15 -5.41
N ALA A 75 -12.61 28.62 -4.39
CA ALA A 75 -13.84 29.21 -3.85
C ALA A 75 -13.58 30.58 -3.20
N ARG A 76 -12.43 30.76 -2.53
CA ARG A 76 -12.06 32.04 -1.90
C ARG A 76 -11.64 33.12 -2.90
N THR A 77 -11.08 32.75 -4.05
CA THR A 77 -10.68 33.71 -5.10
C THR A 77 -11.81 34.05 -6.08
N ALA A 78 -12.92 33.33 -6.03
CA ALA A 78 -14.10 33.58 -6.86
C ALA A 78 -15.14 34.49 -6.16
N SER A 79 -14.85 34.93 -4.93
CA SER A 79 -15.66 35.85 -4.12
C SER A 79 -15.00 37.22 -4.07
#